data_AF-A0A848RXY9-F1
#
_entry.id   AF-A0A848RXY9-F1
#
_cell.length_a   1.000
_cell.length_b   1.000
_cell.length_c   1.000
_cell.angle_alpha   90.00
_cell.angle_beta   90.00
_cell.angle_gamma   90.00
#
_symmetry.space_group_name_H-M   'P 1'
#
loop_
_entity.id
_entity.type
_entity.pdbx_description
1 polymer ?
#
loop_
_entity_poly.entity_id
_entity_poly.type
_entity_poly.pdbx_seq_one_letter_code
_entity_poly.pdbx_strand_id
1 'polypeptide(L)'
;MAGFRGSHPKFDYGLFPLPTPPGGETKTVMGGWAWCVNARGRNPEAAAKFVVDTVGSMSESSIQRIYDWCTVAKSDMPPRKSVDKLMVERGALENDKLKYFHDVILPTGRGEPRYPPVVYKAISDAIGQVQAAGGDARAQADRAQTAITAFMQTYQGGTLL
;
A
#
# COMPACT_ATOMS: atom_id res chain seq x y z
N MET A 1 4.97 11.43 4.16
CA MET A 1 5.85 12.61 4.03
C MET A 1 5.50 13.75 4.99
N ALA A 2 4.23 13.90 5.40
CA ALA A 2 3.79 14.99 6.28
C ALA A 2 4.62 15.13 7.57
N GLY A 3 4.80 14.05 8.33
CA GLY A 3 5.55 14.09 9.60
C GLY A 3 7.03 14.44 9.44
N PHE A 4 7.69 13.98 8.38
CA PHE A 4 9.10 14.33 8.10
C PHE A 4 9.24 15.82 7.76
N ARG A 5 8.40 16.37 6.88
CA ARG A 5 8.40 17.81 6.56
C ARG A 5 8.08 18.67 7.78
N GLY A 6 7.15 18.23 8.62
CA GLY A 6 6.79 18.95 9.84
C GLY A 6 7.94 19.02 10.85
N SER A 7 8.75 17.97 10.96
CA SER A 7 9.89 17.90 11.89
C SER A 7 11.19 18.47 11.31
N HIS A 8 11.38 18.39 10.00
CA HIS A 8 12.62 18.77 9.31
C HIS A 8 12.32 19.60 8.03
N PRO A 9 11.72 20.80 8.16
CA PRO A 9 11.18 21.56 7.02
C PRO A 9 12.25 22.08 6.04
N LYS A 10 13.51 22.18 6.47
CA LYS A 10 14.64 22.68 5.68
C LYS A 10 15.51 21.56 5.10
N PHE A 11 15.22 20.30 5.41
CA PHE A 11 16.01 19.19 4.89
C PHE A 11 15.72 19.05 3.40
N ASP A 12 16.77 19.11 2.58
CA ASP A 12 16.64 18.90 1.15
C ASP A 12 16.68 17.39 0.84
N TYR A 13 15.69 16.92 0.10
CA TYR A 13 15.57 15.52 -0.28
C TYR A 13 14.86 15.37 -1.63
N GLY A 14 15.27 14.32 -2.35
CA GLY A 14 14.66 13.91 -3.61
C GLY A 14 13.78 12.66 -3.47
N LEU A 15 13.15 12.30 -4.59
CA LEU A 15 12.44 11.04 -4.77
C LEU A 15 12.97 10.37 -6.04
N PHE A 16 13.02 9.04 -6.04
CA PHE A 16 13.40 8.23 -7.18
C PHE A 16 12.66 6.89 -7.10
N PRO A 17 12.40 6.21 -8.24
CA PRO A 17 11.79 4.88 -8.23
C PRO A 17 12.75 3.85 -7.62
N LEU A 18 12.22 2.68 -7.23
CA LEU A 18 13.07 1.56 -6.87
C LEU A 18 13.98 1.17 -8.05
N PRO A 19 15.23 0.74 -7.81
CA PRO A 19 16.13 0.32 -8.87
C PRO A 19 15.53 -0.79 -9.74
N THR A 20 15.60 -0.61 -11.05
CA THR A 20 15.12 -1.60 -12.04
C THR A 20 16.26 -2.57 -12.36
N PRO A 21 16.04 -3.90 -12.23
CA PRO A 21 17.05 -4.88 -12.60
C PRO A 21 17.29 -4.90 -14.11
N PRO A 22 18.47 -5.37 -14.59
CA PRO A 22 18.75 -5.48 -16.02
C PRO A 22 17.67 -6.27 -16.76
N GLY A 23 17.12 -5.70 -17.83
CA GLY A 23 16.03 -6.30 -18.63
C GLY A 23 14.65 -6.29 -17.95
N GLY A 24 14.53 -5.69 -16.77
CA GLY A 24 13.26 -5.56 -16.04
C GLY A 24 12.49 -4.29 -16.38
N GLU A 25 11.24 -4.23 -15.90
CA GLU A 25 10.43 -3.02 -15.89
C GLU A 25 10.46 -2.36 -14.52
N THR A 26 10.38 -1.03 -14.48
CA THR A 26 10.15 -0.30 -13.23
C THR A 26 8.83 -0.77 -12.62
N LYS A 27 8.89 -1.27 -11.38
CA LYS A 27 7.72 -1.68 -10.60
C LYS A 27 7.90 -1.30 -9.14
N THR A 28 6.78 -1.02 -8.49
CA THR A 28 6.71 -0.90 -7.03
C THR A 28 5.45 -1.59 -6.48
N VAL A 29 5.43 -1.85 -5.18
CA VAL A 29 4.25 -2.36 -4.48
C VAL A 29 3.53 -1.21 -3.79
N MET A 30 2.25 -1.08 -4.07
CA MET A 30 1.35 -0.09 -3.49
C MET A 30 0.64 -0.71 -2.29
N GLY A 31 1.16 -0.42 -1.10
CA GLY A 31 0.49 -0.69 0.16
C GLY A 31 -0.59 0.35 0.46
N GLY A 32 -1.21 0.24 1.63
CA GLY A 32 -2.22 1.20 2.07
C GLY A 32 -3.04 0.69 3.24
N TRP A 33 -4.12 1.40 3.52
CA TRP A 33 -5.09 1.01 4.55
C TRP A 33 -6.48 0.96 3.94
N ALA A 34 -7.25 -0.03 4.36
CA ALA A 34 -8.67 -0.15 4.04
C ALA A 34 -9.49 -0.08 5.32
N TRP A 35 -10.66 0.55 5.23
CA TRP A 35 -11.65 0.49 6.30
C TRP A 35 -12.48 -0.77 6.10
N CYS A 36 -12.41 -1.68 7.07
CA CYS A 36 -13.06 -3.00 7.00
C CYS A 36 -14.11 -3.13 8.10
N VAL A 37 -15.19 -3.84 7.80
CA VAL A 37 -16.26 -4.14 8.75
C VAL A 37 -16.11 -5.56 9.24
N ASN A 38 -16.13 -5.75 10.55
CA ASN A 38 -16.20 -7.09 11.13
C ASN A 38 -17.62 -7.64 10.98
N ALA A 39 -17.77 -8.69 10.16
CA ALA A 39 -19.05 -9.35 9.93
C ALA A 39 -19.68 -9.96 11.20
N ARG A 40 -18.89 -10.20 12.25
CA ARG A 40 -19.34 -10.72 13.55
C ARG A 40 -19.51 -9.61 14.60
N GLY A 41 -19.48 -8.34 14.19
CA GLY A 41 -19.71 -7.21 15.08
C GLY A 41 -21.15 -7.19 15.63
N ARG A 42 -21.39 -6.36 16.65
CA ARG A 42 -22.74 -6.21 17.24
C ARG A 42 -23.77 -5.65 16.26
N ASN A 43 -23.32 -4.84 15.30
CA ASN A 43 -24.16 -4.29 14.24
C ASN A 43 -23.31 -4.03 12.96
N PRO A 44 -23.04 -5.07 12.16
CA PRO A 44 -22.18 -4.96 10.98
C PRO A 44 -22.80 -4.08 9.88
N GLU A 45 -24.12 -4.04 9.76
CA GLU A 45 -24.80 -3.20 8.77
C GLU A 45 -24.62 -1.72 9.04
N ALA A 46 -24.84 -1.27 10.28
CA ALA A 46 -24.60 0.11 10.67
C ALA A 46 -23.13 0.52 10.51
N ALA A 47 -22.19 -0.38 10.84
CA ALA A 47 -20.77 -0.16 10.63
C ALA A 47 -20.43 -0.02 9.13
N ALA A 48 -21.01 -0.84 8.27
CA ALA A 48 -20.84 -0.73 6.82
C ALA A 48 -21.37 0.60 6.28
N LYS A 49 -22.56 1.01 6.72
CA LYS A 49 -23.13 2.31 6.37
C LYS A 49 -22.20 3.45 6.79
N PHE A 50 -21.67 3.41 8.01
CA PHE A 50 -20.72 4.41 8.49
C PHE A 50 -19.46 4.49 7.62
N VAL A 51 -18.86 3.35 7.26
CA VAL A 51 -17.68 3.31 6.38
C VAL A 51 -18.01 3.94 5.02
N VAL A 52 -19.11 3.52 4.39
CA VAL A 52 -19.52 4.05 3.09
C VAL A 52 -19.79 5.54 3.17
N ASP A 53 -20.60 5.99 4.13
CA ASP A 53 -20.95 7.41 4.27
C ASP A 53 -19.71 8.29 4.51
N THR A 54 -18.74 7.78 5.28
CA THR A 54 -17.56 8.56 5.71
C THR A 54 -16.45 8.63 4.67
N VAL A 55 -16.16 7.52 3.98
CA VAL A 55 -14.99 7.41 3.10
C VAL A 55 -15.28 6.81 1.71
N GLY A 56 -16.43 6.17 1.53
CA GLY A 56 -16.79 5.44 0.30
C GLY A 56 -17.79 6.14 -0.62
N SER A 57 -18.58 7.09 -0.11
CA SER A 57 -19.69 7.71 -0.83
C SER A 57 -19.23 8.89 -1.71
N MET A 58 -20.08 9.30 -2.66
CA MET A 58 -19.85 10.49 -3.51
C MET A 58 -20.29 11.81 -2.86
N SER A 59 -20.65 11.81 -1.57
CA SER A 59 -20.94 13.06 -0.87
C SER A 59 -19.68 13.93 -0.81
N GLU A 60 -19.88 15.25 -0.81
CA GLU A 60 -18.78 16.20 -0.70
C GLU A 60 -17.96 15.97 0.57
N SER A 61 -18.62 15.69 1.70
CA SER A 61 -17.95 15.44 2.97
C SER A 61 -17.10 14.17 2.98
N SER A 62 -17.51 13.12 2.25
CA SER A 62 -16.73 11.89 2.09
C SER A 62 -15.49 12.12 1.24
N ILE A 63 -15.64 12.82 0.11
CA ILE A 63 -14.53 13.17 -0.78
C ILE A 63 -13.54 14.09 -0.05
N GLN A 64 -14.05 15.14 0.60
CA GLN A 64 -13.26 16.11 1.37
C GLN A 64 -12.44 15.43 2.46
N ARG A 65 -13.02 14.49 3.21
CA ARG A 65 -12.31 13.79 4.28
C ARG A 65 -11.12 12.98 3.77
N ILE A 66 -11.24 12.34 2.61
CA ILE A 66 -10.12 11.61 2.00
C ILE A 66 -9.12 12.59 1.39
N TYR A 67 -9.56 13.70 0.80
CA TYR A 67 -8.66 14.77 0.38
C TYR A 67 -7.80 15.29 1.54
N ASP A 68 -8.41 15.59 2.69
CA ASP A 68 -7.69 16.10 3.87
C ASP A 68 -6.69 15.07 4.40
N TRP A 69 -7.09 13.79 4.40
CA TRP A 69 -6.19 12.70 4.76
C TRP A 69 -4.96 12.62 3.84
N CYS A 70 -5.21 12.64 2.53
CA CYS A 70 -4.19 12.49 1.50
C CYS A 70 -3.29 13.71 1.36
N THR A 71 -3.76 14.91 1.66
CA THR A 71 -2.99 16.15 1.41
C THR A 71 -2.44 16.78 2.68
N VAL A 72 -3.18 16.74 3.78
CA VAL A 72 -2.83 17.41 5.04
C VAL A 72 -2.26 16.42 6.05
N ALA A 73 -3.01 15.37 6.39
CA ALA A 73 -2.67 14.52 7.53
C ALA A 73 -1.48 13.59 7.26
N LYS A 74 -1.43 12.94 6.09
CA LYS A 74 -0.47 11.86 5.82
C LYS A 74 0.46 12.12 4.62
N SER A 75 -0.06 12.77 3.58
CA SER A 75 0.60 12.91 2.27
C SER A 75 0.76 11.56 1.56
N ASP A 76 -0.36 10.97 1.11
CA ASP A 76 -0.43 9.72 0.33
C ASP A 76 -1.31 9.87 -0.93
N MET A 77 -1.34 8.84 -1.78
CA MET A 77 -2.16 8.84 -3.00
C MET A 77 -3.58 8.38 -2.69
N PRO A 78 -4.60 9.06 -3.23
CA PRO A 78 -5.98 8.70 -2.95
C PRO A 78 -6.36 7.41 -3.67
N PRO A 79 -7.05 6.46 -3.00
CA PRO A 79 -7.58 5.27 -3.66
C PRO A 79 -8.80 5.57 -4.55
N ARG A 80 -9.28 6.82 -4.58
CA ARG A 80 -10.52 7.25 -5.24
C ARG A 80 -10.24 8.31 -6.29
N LYS A 81 -10.66 8.06 -7.53
CA LYS A 81 -10.55 9.01 -8.67
C LYS A 81 -11.21 10.36 -8.39
N SER A 82 -12.31 10.40 -7.64
CA SER A 82 -12.99 11.64 -7.28
C SER A 82 -12.13 12.54 -6.38
N VAL A 83 -11.32 11.92 -5.50
CA VAL A 83 -10.39 12.65 -4.62
C VAL A 83 -9.15 13.04 -5.39
N ASP A 84 -8.65 12.17 -6.28
CA ASP A 84 -7.56 12.47 -7.19
C ASP A 84 -7.84 13.72 -8.04
N LYS A 85 -9.03 13.78 -8.66
CA LYS A 85 -9.51 14.96 -9.38
C LYS A 85 -9.51 16.21 -8.50
N LEU A 86 -10.01 16.10 -7.26
CA LEU A 86 -10.04 17.22 -6.32
C LEU A 86 -8.63 17.67 -5.90
N MET A 87 -7.68 16.74 -5.79
CA MET A 87 -6.27 17.04 -5.53
C MET A 87 -5.66 17.87 -6.65
N VAL A 88 -5.95 17.54 -7.92
CA VAL A 88 -5.55 18.34 -9.07
C VAL A 88 -6.21 19.72 -9.04
N GLU A 89 -7.53 19.78 -8.88
CA GLU A 89 -8.32 21.02 -8.90
C GLU A 89 -7.89 22.02 -7.82
N ARG A 90 -7.43 21.54 -6.66
CA ARG A 90 -7.00 22.37 -5.54
C ARG A 90 -5.48 22.53 -5.42
N GLY A 91 -4.72 22.20 -6.47
CA GLY A 91 -3.27 22.43 -6.50
C GLY A 91 -2.47 21.58 -5.53
N ALA A 92 -3.01 20.47 -5.01
CA ALA A 92 -2.23 19.59 -4.12
C ALA A 92 -0.99 19.00 -4.84
N LEU A 93 -1.08 18.82 -6.16
CA LEU A 93 0.01 18.39 -7.02
C LEU A 93 0.94 19.52 -7.49
N GLU A 94 0.82 20.74 -6.95
CA GLU A 94 1.88 21.76 -7.09
C GLU A 94 3.10 21.44 -6.22
N ASN A 95 2.93 20.54 -5.25
CA ASN A 95 4.06 19.97 -4.52
C ASN A 95 4.83 18.99 -5.42
N ASP A 96 6.02 19.38 -5.88
CA ASP A 96 6.86 18.58 -6.80
C ASP A 96 7.07 17.12 -6.35
N LYS A 97 7.20 16.88 -5.04
CA LYS A 97 7.41 15.54 -4.49
C LYS A 97 6.13 14.70 -4.57
N LEU A 98 4.99 15.30 -4.24
CA LEU A 98 3.69 14.62 -4.36
C LEU A 98 3.34 14.37 -5.83
N LYS A 99 3.58 15.36 -6.70
CA LYS A 99 3.44 15.28 -8.15
C LYS A 99 4.31 14.18 -8.75
N TYR A 100 5.59 14.13 -8.37
CA TYR A 100 6.51 13.09 -8.85
C TYR A 100 6.02 11.70 -8.47
N PHE A 101 5.54 11.51 -7.23
CA PHE A 101 4.97 10.23 -6.83
C PHE A 101 3.72 9.89 -7.67
N HIS A 102 2.80 10.85 -7.85
CA HIS A 102 1.57 10.67 -8.62
C HIS A 102 1.84 10.35 -10.10
N ASP A 103 2.71 11.12 -10.76
CA ASP A 103 2.90 11.04 -12.22
C ASP A 103 3.91 9.97 -12.64
N VAL A 104 4.91 9.67 -11.79
CA VAL A 104 6.04 8.80 -12.15
C VAL A 104 6.00 7.47 -11.40
N ILE A 105 5.77 7.48 -10.08
CA ILE A 105 5.88 6.26 -9.26
C ILE A 105 4.57 5.47 -9.29
N LEU A 106 3.43 6.10 -9.03
CA LEU A 106 2.12 5.47 -8.90
C LEU A 106 1.74 4.61 -10.13
N PRO A 107 1.97 5.03 -11.40
CA PRO A 107 1.64 4.22 -12.57
C PRO A 107 2.45 2.92 -12.69
N THR A 108 3.60 2.84 -12.02
CA THR A 108 4.44 1.62 -11.97
C THR A 108 4.03 0.67 -10.84
N GLY A 109 3.10 1.13 -10.00
CA GLY A 109 2.63 0.41 -8.82
C GLY A 109 1.72 -0.76 -9.15
N ARG A 110 1.86 -1.85 -8.39
CA ARG A 110 0.85 -2.92 -8.28
C ARG A 110 0.33 -3.00 -6.85
N GLY A 111 -0.92 -3.40 -6.67
CA GLY A 111 -1.47 -3.65 -5.32
C GLY A 111 -0.67 -4.73 -4.58
N GLU A 112 -0.51 -4.55 -3.27
CA GLU A 112 0.08 -5.59 -2.42
C GLU A 112 -0.78 -6.86 -2.41
N PRO A 113 -0.21 -8.05 -2.66
CA PRO A 113 -0.92 -9.32 -2.55
C PRO A 113 -1.45 -9.55 -1.13
N ARG A 114 -2.61 -10.19 -1.02
CA ARG A 114 -3.26 -10.47 0.29
C ARG A 114 -2.76 -11.77 0.90
N TYR A 115 -1.44 -11.91 1.01
CA TYR A 115 -0.83 -13.15 1.47
C TYR A 115 -1.20 -13.47 2.93
N PRO A 116 -1.69 -14.69 3.23
CA PRO A 116 -1.93 -15.11 4.59
C PRO A 116 -0.64 -15.11 5.41
N PRO A 117 -0.74 -15.03 6.76
CA PRO A 117 0.44 -14.99 7.63
C PRO A 117 1.45 -16.12 7.37
N VAL A 118 0.99 -17.33 7.00
CA VAL A 118 1.85 -18.47 6.69
C VAL A 118 2.75 -18.20 5.47
N VAL A 119 2.18 -17.64 4.41
CA VAL A 119 2.92 -17.28 3.19
C VAL A 119 3.90 -16.15 3.48
N TYR A 120 3.45 -15.10 4.17
CA TYR A 120 4.32 -13.98 4.57
C TYR A 120 5.48 -14.44 5.44
N LYS A 121 5.22 -15.31 6.41
CA LYS A 121 6.24 -15.85 7.32
C LYS A 121 7.30 -16.67 6.57
N ALA A 122 6.90 -17.54 5.65
CA ALA A 122 7.85 -18.33 4.86
C ALA A 122 8.82 -17.43 4.07
N ILE A 123 8.31 -16.34 3.46
CA ILE A 123 9.13 -15.39 2.69
C ILE A 123 10.05 -14.59 3.62
N SER A 124 9.51 -14.02 4.71
CA SER A 124 10.29 -13.21 5.65
C SER A 124 11.37 -14.02 6.37
N ASP A 125 11.10 -15.27 6.75
CA ASP A 125 12.09 -16.16 7.34
C ASP A 125 13.22 -16.44 6.34
N ALA A 126 12.90 -16.75 5.07
CA ALA A 126 13.92 -16.99 4.05
C ALA A 126 14.83 -15.78 3.82
N ILE A 127 14.24 -14.57 3.73
CA ILE A 127 15.02 -13.32 3.60
C ILE A 127 15.91 -13.13 4.84
N GLY A 128 15.36 -13.32 6.04
CA GLY A 128 16.12 -13.19 7.29
C GLY A 128 17.29 -14.18 7.39
N GLN A 129 17.08 -15.43 6.98
CA GLN A 129 18.15 -16.44 6.96
C GLN A 129 19.31 -16.05 6.03
N VAL A 130 19.01 -15.48 4.87
CA VAL A 130 20.06 -15.02 3.94
C VAL A 130 20.76 -13.78 4.50
N GLN A 131 20.00 -12.75 4.87
CA GLN A 131 20.56 -11.43 5.22
C GLN A 131 21.26 -11.42 6.58
N ALA A 132 20.73 -12.15 7.57
CA ALA A 132 21.22 -12.09 8.95
C ALA A 132 21.99 -13.34 9.38
N ALA A 133 21.71 -14.52 8.80
CA ALA A 133 22.31 -15.79 9.22
C ALA A 133 23.29 -16.39 8.19
N GLY A 134 23.51 -15.73 7.05
CA GLY A 134 24.45 -16.19 6.01
C GLY A 134 23.99 -17.45 5.27
N GLY A 135 22.68 -17.74 5.28
CA GLY A 135 22.12 -18.87 4.55
C GLY A 135 22.23 -18.71 3.03
N ASP A 136 22.37 -19.82 2.30
CA ASP A 136 22.36 -19.81 0.84
C ASP A 136 21.00 -19.37 0.29
N ALA A 137 21.01 -18.40 -0.63
CA ALA A 137 19.80 -17.77 -1.14
C ALA A 137 18.89 -18.74 -1.91
N ARG A 138 19.48 -19.63 -2.72
CA ARG A 138 18.71 -20.61 -3.49
C ARG A 138 18.04 -21.61 -2.56
N ALA A 139 18.79 -22.15 -1.59
CA ALA A 139 18.26 -23.10 -0.62
C ALA A 139 17.14 -22.49 0.24
N GLN A 140 17.26 -21.23 0.68
CA GLN A 140 16.18 -20.58 1.44
C GLN A 140 14.95 -20.30 0.57
N ALA A 141 15.13 -19.92 -0.70
CA ALA A 141 14.02 -19.76 -1.63
C ALA A 141 13.27 -21.09 -1.86
N ASP A 142 14.00 -22.20 -2.07
CA ASP A 142 13.41 -23.53 -2.26
C ASP A 142 12.62 -24.02 -1.03
N ARG A 143 13.14 -23.73 0.17
CA ARG A 143 12.45 -24.01 1.44
C ARG A 143 11.16 -23.21 1.56
N ALA A 144 11.20 -21.91 1.30
CA ALA A 144 10.01 -21.06 1.33
C ALA A 144 8.97 -21.54 0.31
N GLN A 145 9.40 -21.85 -0.92
CA GLN A 145 8.51 -22.37 -1.96
C GLN A 145 7.82 -23.67 -1.53
N THR A 146 8.57 -24.61 -0.94
CA THR A 146 8.02 -25.88 -0.46
C THR A 146 6.96 -25.64 0.62
N ALA A 147 7.25 -24.78 1.61
CA ALA A 147 6.31 -24.44 2.67
C ALA A 147 5.03 -23.76 2.13
N ILE A 148 5.18 -22.83 1.19
CA ILE A 148 4.06 -22.15 0.55
C ILE A 148 3.22 -23.15 -0.24
N THR A 149 3.84 -23.98 -1.08
CA THR A 149 3.12 -24.99 -1.88
C THR A 149 2.32 -25.94 -0.98
N ALA A 150 2.91 -26.44 0.09
CA ALA A 150 2.21 -27.31 1.05
C ALA A 150 1.00 -26.61 1.68
N PHE A 151 1.16 -25.36 2.11
CA PHE A 151 0.04 -24.57 2.65
C PHE A 151 -1.08 -24.38 1.62
N MET A 152 -0.72 -24.02 0.38
CA MET A 152 -1.67 -23.74 -0.69
C MET A 152 -2.54 -24.94 -1.08
N GLN A 153 -2.08 -26.18 -0.87
CA GLN A 153 -2.87 -27.40 -1.11
C GLN A 153 -4.14 -27.47 -0.25
N THR A 154 -4.14 -26.80 0.91
CA THR A 154 -5.24 -26.82 1.87
C THR A 154 -5.91 -25.46 2.06
N TYR A 155 -5.43 -24.44 1.32
CA TYR A 155 -5.89 -23.07 1.53
C TYR A 155 -7.36 -22.90 1.13
N GLN A 156 -8.17 -22.51 2.11
CA GLN A 156 -9.57 -22.11 1.92
C GLN A 156 -9.72 -20.66 2.37
N GLY A 157 -9.57 -19.72 1.43
CA GLY A 157 -9.70 -18.30 1.70
C GLY A 157 -9.92 -17.50 0.42
N GLY A 158 -9.87 -16.16 0.54
CA GLY A 158 -10.06 -15.28 -0.61
C GLY A 158 -8.92 -15.34 -1.62
N THR A 159 -9.14 -14.79 -2.81
CA THR A 159 -8.08 -14.67 -3.82
C THR A 159 -6.90 -13.86 -3.27
N LEU A 160 -5.68 -14.35 -3.55
CA LEU A 160 -4.44 -13.75 -3.06
C LEU A 160 -3.91 -12.62 -3.95
N LEU A 161 -4.47 -12.46 -5.16
CA LEU A 161 -4.14 -11.46 -6.17
C LEU A 161 -5.43 -10.81 -6.70
#